data_AF-A0A6V8P0M4-F1
#
_entry.id   AF-A0A6V8P0M4-F1
#
_cell.length_a   1.000
_cell.length_b   1.000
_cell.length_c   1.000
_cell.angle_alpha   90.00
_cell.angle_beta   90.00
_cell.angle_gamma   90.00
#
_symmetry.space_group_name_H-M   'P 1'
#
loop_
_entity.id
_entity.type
_entity.pdbx_description
1 polymer ?
#
loop_
_entity_poly.entity_id
_entity_poly.type
_entity_poly.pdbx_seq_one_letter_code
_entity_poly.pdbx_strand_id
1 'polypeptide(L)'
;MALNTGWIILLARDPQAVYDMNIIAVRLGEHPEVRLPVIVASDGFFTSHQKRRVRYFQEARVVQEFVGAHWTPIHALDPRKPVTIGPYMNDPDLINNKYQLKQAMDAAERVLSQIFQEYGDLSGRYYSLVEQYCTEDAEAALFILNAAA
;
A
#
# COMPACT_ATOMS: atom_id res chain seq x y z
N MET A 1 5.32 -13.21 12.68
CA MET A 1 5.28 -11.73 12.78
C MET A 1 5.08 -11.16 11.38
N ALA A 2 4.12 -10.25 11.17
CA ALA A 2 3.75 -9.78 9.83
C ALA A 2 4.87 -9.05 9.07
N LEU A 3 5.83 -8.44 9.78
CA LEU A 3 6.94 -7.68 9.20
C LEU A 3 7.80 -8.48 8.21
N ASN A 4 7.89 -9.81 8.35
CA ASN A 4 8.71 -10.67 7.49
C ASN A 4 7.88 -11.46 6.46
N THR A 5 6.61 -11.10 6.27
CA THR A 5 5.70 -11.82 5.35
C THR A 5 5.88 -11.43 3.89
N GLY A 6 6.60 -10.34 3.60
CA GLY A 6 6.74 -9.78 2.25
C GLY A 6 5.55 -8.94 1.81
N TRP A 7 4.71 -8.49 2.75
CA TRP A 7 3.58 -7.62 2.50
C TRP A 7 4.01 -6.15 2.65
N ILE A 8 3.41 -5.28 1.86
CA ILE A 8 3.59 -3.84 1.99
C ILE A 8 2.78 -3.38 3.21
N ILE A 9 3.34 -2.50 4.05
CA ILE A 9 2.66 -1.98 5.23
C ILE A 9 2.61 -0.45 5.13
N LEU A 10 1.40 0.09 4.96
CA LEU A 10 1.13 1.52 5.02
C LEU A 10 0.67 1.89 6.42
N LEU A 11 1.24 2.94 6.98
CA LEU A 11 1.02 3.38 8.36
C LEU A 11 0.18 4.66 8.36
N ALA A 12 -1.07 4.54 8.83
CA ALA A 12 -2.03 5.63 8.81
C ALA A 12 -2.14 6.30 10.18
N ARG A 13 -1.74 7.58 10.26
CA ARG A 13 -1.69 8.33 11.53
C ARG A 13 -3.06 8.69 12.12
N ASP A 14 -4.04 8.99 11.27
CA ASP A 14 -5.34 9.49 11.71
C ASP A 14 -6.49 8.92 10.86
N PRO A 15 -7.76 9.13 11.24
CA PRO A 15 -8.90 8.58 10.50
C PRO A 15 -8.98 9.05 9.04
N GLN A 16 -8.43 10.22 8.69
CA GLN A 16 -8.38 10.67 7.30
C GLN A 16 -7.38 9.83 6.51
N ALA A 17 -6.17 9.64 7.05
CA ALA A 17 -5.16 8.79 6.44
C ALA A 17 -5.64 7.33 6.31
N VAL A 18 -6.42 6.81 7.27
CA VAL A 18 -7.01 5.47 7.16
C VAL A 18 -7.93 5.38 5.93
N TYR A 19 -8.80 6.36 5.71
CA TYR A 19 -9.68 6.38 4.53
C TYR A 19 -8.86 6.43 3.22
N ASP A 20 -7.90 7.35 3.16
CA ASP A 20 -7.08 7.56 1.96
C ASP A 20 -6.20 6.34 1.63
N MET A 21 -5.51 5.79 2.64
CA MET A 21 -4.59 4.66 2.47
C MET A 21 -5.31 3.37 2.08
N ASN A 22 -6.57 3.17 2.48
CA ASN A 22 -7.34 2.01 2.01
C ASN A 22 -7.63 2.08 0.51
N ILE A 23 -7.84 3.27 -0.06
CA ILE A 23 -8.03 3.44 -1.50
C ILE A 23 -6.69 3.23 -2.24
N ILE A 24 -5.62 3.84 -1.73
CA ILE A 24 -4.26 3.72 -2.28
C ILE A 24 -3.78 2.26 -2.25
N ALA A 25 -4.05 1.54 -1.17
CA ALA A 25 -3.61 0.15 -0.97
C ALA A 25 -4.15 -0.80 -2.04
N VAL A 26 -5.41 -0.64 -2.47
CA VAL A 26 -6.00 -1.45 -3.54
C VAL A 26 -5.24 -1.22 -4.84
N ARG A 27 -5.06 0.05 -5.23
CA ARG A 27 -4.38 0.41 -6.47
C ARG A 27 -2.91 -0.06 -6.47
N LEU A 28 -2.21 0.11 -5.36
CA LEU A 28 -0.82 -0.33 -5.21
C LEU A 28 -0.71 -1.86 -5.29
N GLY A 29 -1.56 -2.57 -4.55
CA GLY A 29 -1.55 -4.03 -4.49
C GLY A 29 -1.94 -4.70 -5.80
N GLU A 30 -2.81 -4.07 -6.60
CA GLU A 30 -3.21 -4.56 -7.91
C GLU A 30 -2.28 -4.09 -9.05
N HIS A 31 -1.34 -3.19 -8.79
CA HIS A 31 -0.44 -2.67 -9.83
C HIS A 31 0.35 -3.83 -10.48
N PRO A 32 0.40 -3.95 -11.83
CA PRO A 32 0.99 -5.10 -12.53
C PRO A 32 2.44 -5.42 -12.15
N GLU A 33 3.23 -4.40 -11.84
CA GLU A 33 4.63 -4.55 -11.41
C GLU A 33 4.80 -4.93 -9.93
N VAL A 34 3.76 -4.73 -9.11
CA VAL A 34 3.80 -4.94 -7.65
C VAL A 34 3.16 -6.28 -7.30
N ARG A 35 1.83 -6.39 -7.43
CA ARG A 35 1.06 -7.63 -7.12
C ARG A 35 1.40 -8.25 -5.76
N LEU A 36 1.65 -7.39 -4.76
CA LEU A 36 1.86 -7.77 -3.37
C LEU A 36 0.66 -7.36 -2.53
N PRO A 37 0.27 -8.16 -1.52
CA PRO A 37 -0.74 -7.73 -0.57
C PRO A 37 -0.28 -6.51 0.23
N VAL A 38 -1.23 -5.64 0.57
CA VAL A 38 -0.99 -4.39 1.31
C VAL A 38 -1.77 -4.41 2.62
N ILE A 39 -1.10 -4.10 3.71
CA ILE A 39 -1.68 -3.86 5.04
C ILE A 39 -1.78 -2.35 5.22
N VAL A 40 -2.98 -1.86 5.56
CA VAL A 40 -3.15 -0.52 6.11
C VAL A 40 -3.28 -0.66 7.62
N ALA A 41 -2.23 -0.26 8.33
CA ALA A 41 -2.16 -0.33 9.79
C ALA A 41 -2.46 1.04 10.41
N SER A 42 -3.18 1.02 11.53
CA SER A 42 -3.53 2.20 12.32
C SER A 42 -3.70 1.79 13.78
N ASP A 43 -3.58 2.74 14.70
CA ASP A 43 -3.59 2.41 16.12
C ASP A 43 -5.00 2.07 16.62
N GLY A 44 -5.08 0.94 17.33
CA GLY A 44 -6.31 0.49 17.98
C GLY A 44 -6.75 1.49 19.04
N PHE A 45 -8.05 1.77 19.09
CA PHE A 45 -8.68 2.77 19.97
C PHE A 45 -8.32 4.22 19.61
N PHE A 46 -7.02 4.55 19.59
CA PHE A 46 -6.53 5.91 19.33
C PHE A 46 -6.88 6.45 17.95
N THR A 47 -6.75 5.65 16.90
CA THR A 47 -7.20 6.04 15.55
C THR A 47 -8.56 5.43 15.25
N SER A 48 -8.76 4.14 15.56
CA SER A 48 -9.96 3.42 15.13
C SER A 48 -11.27 3.87 15.78
N HIS A 49 -11.22 4.50 16.96
CA HIS A 49 -12.41 5.01 17.67
C HIS A 49 -12.42 6.55 17.80
N GLN A 50 -11.47 7.22 17.14
CA GLN A 50 -11.41 8.67 17.15
C GLN A 50 -12.52 9.27 16.29
N LYS A 51 -13.39 10.07 16.90
CA LYS A 51 -14.41 10.83 16.17
C LYS A 51 -13.77 12.08 15.57
N ARG A 52 -13.51 12.05 14.27
CA ARG A 52 -13.00 13.20 13.51
C ARG A 52 -13.85 13.42 12.25
N ARG A 53 -14.01 14.68 11.85
CA ARG A 53 -14.58 14.99 10.53
C ARG A 53 -13.53 14.64 9.48
N VAL A 54 -13.89 13.79 8.53
CA VAL A 54 -13.04 13.40 7.40
C VAL A 54 -13.64 13.91 6.09
N ARG A 55 -12.76 14.18 5.12
CA ARG A 55 -13.08 14.45 3.74
C ARG A 55 -13.13 13.12 3.00
N TYR A 56 -14.28 12.79 2.42
CA TYR A 56 -14.47 11.59 1.63
C TYR A 56 -15.02 11.96 0.26
N PHE A 57 -14.79 11.11 -0.73
CA PHE A 57 -15.38 11.28 -2.06
C PHE A 57 -16.87 10.90 -1.99
N GLN A 58 -17.75 11.83 -2.35
CA GLN A 58 -19.20 11.60 -2.32
C GLN A 58 -19.65 10.62 -3.41
N GLU A 59 -18.99 10.67 -4.56
CA GLU A 59 -19.31 9.82 -5.71
C GLU A 59 -18.35 8.61 -5.75
N ALA A 60 -18.91 7.40 -5.65
CA ALA A 60 -18.13 6.16 -5.72
C ALA A 60 -17.33 6.04 -7.02
N ARG A 61 -17.83 6.60 -8.12
CA ARG A 61 -17.19 6.60 -9.43
C ARG A 61 -15.80 7.22 -9.41
N VAL A 62 -15.58 8.27 -8.61
CA VAL A 62 -14.27 8.93 -8.46
C VAL A 62 -13.23 7.94 -7.93
N VAL A 63 -13.60 7.16 -6.92
CA VAL A 63 -12.72 6.13 -6.34
C VAL A 63 -12.51 4.97 -7.32
N GLN A 64 -13.56 4.55 -8.04
CA GLN A 64 -13.46 3.48 -9.03
C GLN A 64 -12.54 3.85 -10.20
N GLU A 65 -12.61 5.08 -10.70
CA GLU A 65 -11.75 5.57 -11.76
C GLU A 65 -10.29 5.71 -11.29
N PHE A 66 -10.07 6.13 -10.04
CA PHE A 66 -8.72 6.16 -9.46
C PHE A 66 -8.12 4.76 -9.28
N VAL A 67 -8.87 3.81 -8.70
CA VAL A 67 -8.40 2.44 -8.47
C VAL A 67 -8.18 1.72 -9.80
N GLY A 68 -9.02 2.00 -10.79
CA GLY A 68 -8.95 1.41 -12.11
C GLY A 68 -9.78 0.14 -12.25
N ALA A 69 -9.78 -0.42 -13.45
CA ALA A 69 -10.47 -1.66 -13.75
C ALA A 69 -9.70 -2.86 -13.18
N HIS A 70 -10.43 -3.77 -12.55
CA HIS A 70 -9.86 -5.01 -12.07
C HIS A 70 -9.23 -5.80 -13.23
N TRP A 71 -7.97 -6.22 -13.06
CA TRP A 71 -7.22 -6.97 -14.06
C TRP A 71 -6.58 -8.21 -13.44
N THR A 72 -7.03 -9.39 -13.88
CA THR A 72 -6.48 -10.67 -13.43
C THR A 72 -5.92 -11.45 -14.63
N PRO A 73 -4.59 -11.46 -14.84
CA PRO A 73 -4.00 -12.21 -15.94
C PRO A 73 -3.95 -13.71 -15.69
N ILE A 74 -3.94 -14.14 -14.42
CA ILE A 74 -3.82 -15.55 -14.02
C ILE A 74 -5.01 -15.92 -13.13
N HIS A 75 -5.81 -16.89 -13.58
CA HIS A 75 -6.90 -17.45 -12.80
C HIS A 75 -6.51 -18.83 -12.28
N ALA A 76 -6.51 -18.98 -10.95
CA ALA A 76 -6.20 -20.26 -10.29
C ALA A 76 -7.17 -21.40 -10.66
N LEU A 77 -8.37 -21.06 -11.15
CA LEU A 77 -9.48 -21.99 -11.34
C LEU A 77 -9.98 -22.06 -12.81
N ASP A 78 -9.20 -21.61 -13.80
CA ASP A 78 -9.58 -21.79 -15.22
C ASP A 78 -9.06 -23.14 -15.76
N PRO A 79 -9.91 -24.18 -15.89
CA PRO A 79 -9.46 -25.49 -16.37
C PRO A 79 -8.99 -25.47 -17.84
N ARG A 80 -9.34 -24.43 -18.60
CA ARG A 80 -8.88 -24.26 -20.00
C ARG A 80 -7.49 -23.65 -20.10
N LYS A 81 -7.00 -23.04 -19.01
CA LYS A 81 -5.67 -22.42 -18.89
C LYS A 81 -5.06 -22.77 -17.52
N PRO A 82 -4.74 -24.05 -17.28
CA PRO A 82 -4.29 -24.50 -15.98
C PRO A 82 -2.94 -23.87 -15.61
N VAL A 83 -2.78 -23.56 -14.34
CA VAL A 83 -1.53 -23.06 -13.74
C VAL A 83 -1.21 -23.82 -12.46
N THR A 84 0.07 -23.95 -12.14
CA THR A 84 0.53 -24.56 -10.88
C THR A 84 0.85 -23.45 -9.88
N ILE A 85 0.24 -23.50 -8.70
CA ILE A 85 0.45 -22.52 -7.62
C ILE A 85 0.97 -23.24 -6.38
N GLY A 86 2.01 -22.69 -5.76
CA GLY A 86 2.65 -23.27 -4.57
C GLY A 86 3.32 -24.64 -4.78
N PRO A 87 4.01 -24.91 -5.92
CA PRO A 87 4.74 -26.16 -6.06
C PRO A 87 5.91 -26.21 -5.06
N TYR A 88 6.29 -27.43 -4.67
CA TYR A 88 7.53 -27.64 -3.95
C TYR A 88 8.73 -27.21 -4.81
N MET A 89 9.70 -26.53 -4.19
CA MET A 89 10.93 -26.08 -4.84
C MET A 89 12.14 -26.48 -3.98
N ASN A 90 13.16 -27.02 -4.63
CA ASN A 90 14.44 -27.33 -4.00
C ASN A 90 15.37 -26.11 -4.00
N ASP A 91 16.47 -26.20 -3.26
CA ASP A 91 17.62 -25.34 -3.51
C ASP A 91 18.30 -25.74 -4.84
N PRO A 92 18.73 -24.77 -5.67
CA PRO A 92 18.76 -23.32 -5.40
C PRO A 92 17.48 -22.55 -5.80
N ASP A 93 16.47 -23.18 -6.39
CA ASP A 93 15.32 -22.49 -7.00
C ASP A 93 14.50 -21.65 -6.03
N LEU A 94 14.49 -22.00 -4.74
CA LEU A 94 13.82 -21.23 -3.70
C LEU A 94 14.26 -19.75 -3.66
N ILE A 95 15.52 -19.46 -3.96
CA ILE A 95 16.05 -18.08 -3.95
C ILE A 95 15.40 -17.21 -5.03
N ASN A 96 15.00 -17.81 -6.16
CA ASN A 96 14.39 -17.08 -7.29
C ASN A 96 13.07 -16.44 -6.87
N ASN A 97 12.27 -17.10 -6.02
CA ASN A 97 11.05 -16.51 -5.47
C ASN A 97 11.33 -15.31 -4.56
N LYS A 98 12.41 -15.37 -3.77
CA LYS A 98 12.83 -14.26 -2.90
C LYS A 98 13.33 -13.08 -3.71
N TYR A 99 14.05 -13.34 -4.80
CA TYR A 99 14.46 -12.29 -5.74
C TYR A 99 13.25 -11.63 -6.42
N GLN A 100 12.26 -12.41 -6.87
CA GLN A 100 11.01 -11.86 -7.43
C GLN A 100 10.25 -11.01 -6.40
N LEU A 101 10.17 -11.46 -5.14
CA LEU A 101 9.57 -10.67 -4.05
C LEU A 101 10.32 -9.34 -3.84
N LYS A 102 11.66 -9.36 -3.89
CA LYS A 102 12.48 -8.14 -3.82
C LYS A 102 12.19 -7.21 -4.99
N GLN A 103 12.12 -7.73 -6.21
CA GLN A 103 11.80 -6.92 -7.40
C GLN A 103 10.41 -6.26 -7.28
N ALA A 104 9.42 -6.99 -6.77
CA ALA A 104 8.09 -6.47 -6.52
C ALA A 104 8.08 -5.38 -5.42
N MET A 105 8.89 -5.52 -4.37
CA MET A 105 9.01 -4.51 -3.31
C MET A 105 9.70 -3.24 -3.80
N ASP A 106 10.77 -3.35 -4.61
CA ASP A 106 11.41 -2.19 -5.25
C ASP A 106 10.44 -1.46 -6.20
N ALA A 107 9.62 -2.23 -6.94
CA ALA A 107 8.58 -1.67 -7.79
C ALA A 107 7.51 -0.94 -6.95
N ALA A 108 7.14 -1.49 -5.78
CA ALA A 108 6.16 -0.87 -4.90
C ALA A 108 6.60 0.52 -4.44
N GLU A 109 7.87 0.70 -4.06
CA GLU A 109 8.41 2.01 -3.65
C GLU A 109 8.27 3.06 -4.77
N ARG A 110 8.67 2.70 -6.00
CA ARG A 110 8.56 3.57 -7.17
C ARG A 110 7.11 3.92 -7.51
N VAL A 111 6.24 2.90 -7.56
CA VAL A 111 4.83 3.03 -7.93
C VAL A 111 4.05 3.81 -6.87
N LEU A 112 4.33 3.59 -5.58
CA LEU A 112 3.65 4.28 -4.50
C LEU A 112 3.85 5.80 -4.57
N SER A 113 5.05 6.25 -4.91
CA SER A 113 5.34 7.69 -5.08
C SER A 113 4.48 8.32 -6.18
N GLN A 114 4.26 7.61 -7.29
CA GLN A 114 3.38 8.07 -8.37
C GLN A 114 1.91 8.08 -7.92
N ILE A 115 1.46 7.01 -7.26
CA ILE A 115 0.10 6.90 -6.74
C ILE A 115 -0.20 8.00 -5.72
N PHE A 116 0.75 8.35 -4.86
CA PHE A 116 0.60 9.45 -3.90
C PHE A 116 0.45 10.80 -4.59
N GLN A 117 1.23 11.07 -5.64
CA GLN A 117 1.10 12.29 -6.42
C GLN A 117 -0.29 12.38 -7.07
N GLU A 118 -0.71 11.32 -7.77
CA GLU A 118 -2.02 11.27 -8.42
C GLU A 118 -3.18 11.36 -7.43
N TYR A 119 -3.05 10.72 -6.26
CA TYR A 119 -4.04 10.84 -5.19
C TYR A 119 -4.09 12.26 -4.64
N GLY A 120 -2.94 12.92 -4.51
CA GLY A 120 -2.83 14.32 -4.11
C GLY A 120 -3.54 15.25 -5.09
N ASP A 121 -3.32 15.07 -6.38
CA ASP A 121 -3.96 15.87 -7.43
C ASP A 121 -5.48 15.65 -7.47
N LEU A 122 -5.94 14.42 -7.16
CA LEU A 122 -7.35 14.09 -7.08
C LEU A 122 -8.04 14.64 -5.82
N SER A 123 -7.36 14.58 -4.68
CA SER A 123 -7.97 14.75 -3.36
C SER A 123 -7.59 16.05 -2.65
N GLY A 124 -6.57 16.75 -3.16
CA GLY A 124 -5.89 17.87 -2.51
C GLY A 124 -5.05 17.47 -1.28
N ARG A 125 -4.78 16.18 -1.06
CA ARG A 125 -4.02 15.65 0.10
C ARG A 125 -2.82 14.87 -0.38
N TYR A 126 -1.64 15.44 -0.18
CA TYR A 126 -0.37 14.88 -0.64
C TYR A 126 0.29 14.04 0.45
N TYR A 127 0.85 12.92 0.04
CA TYR A 127 1.57 11.97 0.89
C TYR A 127 2.98 11.72 0.34
N SER A 128 3.90 11.33 1.21
CA SER A 128 5.25 10.91 0.86
C SER A 128 5.60 9.63 1.64
N LEU A 129 6.68 8.95 1.25
CA LEU A 129 7.17 7.76 1.99
C LEU A 129 7.48 8.09 3.45
N VAL A 130 8.01 9.29 3.69
CA VAL A 130 8.28 9.85 5.01
C VAL A 130 7.80 11.30 4.97
N GLU A 131 6.86 11.64 5.86
CA GLU A 131 6.45 13.03 6.08
C GLU A 131 7.44 13.70 7.04
N GLN A 132 7.80 14.94 6.73
CA GLN A 132 8.70 15.76 7.54
C GLN A 132 7.94 16.96 8.09
N TYR A 133 8.28 17.39 9.30
CA TYR A 133 7.70 18.56 9.94
C TYR A 133 8.76 19.28 10.78
N CYS A 134 9.03 20.54 10.44
CA CYS A 134 10.03 21.38 11.10
C CYS A 134 11.42 20.71 11.20
N THR A 135 11.92 20.18 10.08
CA THR A 135 13.20 19.45 10.03
C THR A 135 14.33 20.19 9.32
N GLU A 136 14.06 21.35 8.72
CA GLU A 136 15.00 22.06 7.84
C GLU A 136 16.25 22.57 8.57
N ASP A 137 16.10 22.99 9.82
CA ASP A 137 17.15 23.55 10.69
C ASP A 137 17.24 22.83 12.05
N ALA A 138 16.66 21.64 12.16
CA ALA A 138 16.58 20.91 13.41
C ALA A 138 17.93 20.29 13.82
N GLU A 139 18.36 20.52 15.07
CA GLU A 139 19.54 19.86 15.66
C GLU A 139 19.30 18.38 16.01
N ALA A 140 18.03 18.00 16.22
CA ALA A 140 17.60 16.65 16.49
C ALA A 140 16.21 16.39 15.89
N ALA A 141 15.99 15.17 15.40
CA ALA A 141 14.70 14.73 14.85
C ALA A 141 14.19 13.49 15.60
N LEU A 142 12.87 13.39 15.74
CA LEU A 142 12.21 12.21 16.30
C LEU A 142 11.47 11.47 15.18
N PHE A 143 11.74 10.18 15.04
CA PHE A 143 11.02 9.31 14.12
C PHE A 143 9.89 8.59 14.85
N ILE A 144 8.67 8.85 14.42
CA ILE A 144 7.43 8.32 15.00
C ILE A 144 6.53 7.79 13.90
N LEU A 145 5.65 6.87 14.29
CA LEU A 145 4.74 6.16 13.38
C LEU A 145 3.31 6.27 13.90
N ASN A 146 2.34 6.13 12.99
CA ASN A 146 0.90 6.16 13.28
C ASN A 146 0.47 7.36 14.14
N ALA A 147 -0.42 7.19 15.13
CA ALA A 147 -1.08 8.28 15.84
C ALA A 147 -0.16 9.04 16.80
N ALA A 148 1.06 8.55 17.02
CA ALA A 148 2.09 9.32 17.71
C ALA A 148 2.59 10.50 16.86
N ALA A 149 2.46 10.41 15.53
CA ALA A 149 2.92 11.40 14.54
C ALA A 149 1.97 12.60 14.37
#